data_AF-A0A7S2QFW4-F1
#
_entry.id   AF-A0A7S2QFW4-F1
#
_cell.length_a   1.000
_cell.length_b   1.000
_cell.length_c   1.000
_cell.angle_alpha   90.00
_cell.angle_beta   90.00
_cell.angle_gamma   90.00
#
_symmetry.space_group_name_H-M   'P 1'
#
loop_
_entity.id
_entity.type
_entity.pdbx_description
1 polymer ?
#
loop_
_entity_poly.entity_id
_entity_poly.type
_entity_poly.pdbx_seq_one_letter_code
_entity_poly.pdbx_strand_id
1 'polypeptide(L)'
;LKRIDLFVLSTTLTFCHPRSVAMAVGSKTVAVLAAGCWLAVTAGQQHLEGAGCHGDPSCAAGDETGLLQKMAVQERAVATDGADGTQKEKFWFAPPARQMVVEFAKYFSYTGHLKVSGSMSVDGTGLLKSAAQTIGWNLYGVDPACWTVPSGVKNACGIHIHKGQSCYADAEGHYWNSTLVPDDPWATVTYNSFGLWTLGTAKVITGLTNYQVLNHTMIVHDSTGARIACGIIIPATLQVPAMTPYFSYTGNLKVSGGADVYGFGVTNTAGQYLKWSFTGVDPKCKNGASNTPNSCGVHIHQGMNCSGNALGHYWNKTTFGTDPWATVNYKADMSWNGKFVTVSHDAVVTGFENTIVNGHTMIVHDYSGGRISCGIIAPHKEVTNAFVKYFTYRGELNVSGYITVTGSGVLGEAAQHLAWDLAGVDP
;
A
#
# COMPACT_ATOMS: atom_id res chain seq x y z
N LEU A 1 2.13 -72.01 -31.16
CA LEU A 1 1.00 -72.96 -31.26
C LEU A 1 -0.29 -72.13 -31.06
N LYS A 2 -1.27 -72.15 -31.98
CA LYS A 2 -2.52 -72.97 -31.96
C LYS A 2 -3.30 -72.82 -30.63
N ARG A 3 -4.58 -72.42 -30.57
CA ARG A 3 -5.70 -72.11 -31.52
C ARG A 3 -6.57 -70.95 -30.92
N ILE A 4 -7.35 -70.08 -31.62
CA ILE A 4 -8.41 -70.23 -32.66
C ILE A 4 -9.71 -70.82 -32.04
N ASP A 5 -10.96 -70.35 -32.22
CA ASP A 5 -11.67 -69.51 -33.24
C ASP A 5 -12.22 -68.14 -32.69
N LEU A 6 -12.70 -67.09 -33.41
CA LEU A 6 -13.45 -66.87 -34.69
C LEU A 6 -15.00 -67.00 -34.54
N PHE A 7 -15.92 -66.18 -35.09
CA PHE A 7 -16.00 -65.15 -36.17
C PHE A 7 -16.64 -63.82 -35.63
N VAL A 8 -16.34 -62.56 -36.03
CA VAL A 8 -16.10 -61.90 -37.36
C VAL A 8 -17.40 -61.79 -38.17
N LEU A 9 -17.88 -60.69 -38.79
CA LEU A 9 -17.34 -59.44 -39.40
C LEU A 9 -17.30 -58.20 -38.41
N SER A 10 -17.29 -56.88 -38.73
CA SER A 10 -17.57 -56.14 -39.99
C SER A 10 -16.83 -54.77 -40.20
N THR A 11 -17.53 -53.61 -40.23
CA THR A 11 -17.29 -52.45 -41.14
C THR A 11 -17.81 -51.11 -40.54
N THR A 12 -17.50 -49.86 -40.98
CA THR A 12 -16.70 -49.20 -42.05
C THR A 12 -16.44 -47.72 -41.61
N LEU A 13 -15.27 -47.08 -41.80
CA LEU A 13 -14.76 -46.30 -42.98
C LEU A 13 -15.64 -45.08 -43.41
N THR A 14 -15.15 -43.83 -43.57
CA THR A 14 -13.76 -43.26 -43.66
C THR A 14 -13.67 -41.77 -43.20
N PHE A 15 -12.44 -41.24 -43.03
CA PHE A 15 -12.05 -39.84 -42.73
C PHE A 15 -12.39 -38.77 -43.81
N CYS A 16 -12.48 -37.48 -43.43
CA CYS A 16 -11.68 -36.39 -44.05
C CYS A 16 -11.65 -35.04 -43.28
N HIS A 17 -10.62 -34.22 -43.57
CA HIS A 17 -10.37 -32.79 -43.23
C HIS A 17 -9.74 -32.15 -44.50
N PRO A 18 -9.42 -30.84 -44.62
CA PRO A 18 -9.82 -29.61 -43.91
C PRO A 18 -10.36 -28.52 -44.90
N ARG A 19 -10.60 -27.27 -44.44
CA ARG A 19 -10.09 -26.01 -45.07
C ARG A 19 -10.54 -24.73 -44.33
N SER A 20 -9.69 -23.71 -44.39
CA SER A 20 -9.91 -22.37 -43.81
C SER A 20 -10.36 -21.36 -44.87
N VAL A 21 -11.20 -20.40 -44.50
CA VAL A 21 -11.32 -19.10 -45.18
C VAL A 21 -11.44 -18.02 -44.11
N ALA A 22 -10.62 -16.97 -44.19
CA ALA A 22 -10.79 -15.74 -43.43
C ALA A 22 -11.36 -14.67 -44.37
N MET A 23 -12.32 -13.88 -43.90
CA MET A 23 -12.76 -12.65 -44.55
C MET A 23 -12.85 -11.54 -43.51
N ALA A 24 -12.07 -10.49 -43.72
CA ALA A 24 -12.22 -9.23 -43.01
C ALA A 24 -12.84 -8.21 -43.98
N VAL A 25 -13.99 -7.64 -43.58
CA VAL A 25 -14.59 -6.46 -44.24
C VAL A 25 -14.91 -5.48 -43.12
N GLY A 26 -14.56 -4.20 -43.32
CA GLY A 26 -14.47 -3.25 -42.22
C GLY A 26 -15.60 -2.24 -42.10
N SER A 27 -15.58 -1.57 -40.95
CA SER A 27 -16.08 -0.21 -40.70
C SER A 27 -17.60 0.02 -40.52
N LYS A 28 -17.89 0.88 -39.53
CA LYS A 28 -19.11 1.68 -39.32
C LYS A 28 -20.42 0.96 -38.98
N THR A 29 -20.67 0.92 -37.67
CA THR A 29 -21.87 1.49 -37.02
C THR A 29 -23.21 1.41 -37.76
N VAL A 30 -24.12 0.59 -37.23
CA VAL A 30 -25.57 0.83 -37.32
C VAL A 30 -26.12 0.86 -35.90
N ALA A 31 -26.71 1.99 -35.51
CA ALA A 31 -27.49 2.10 -34.28
C ALA A 31 -28.97 1.85 -34.61
N VAL A 32 -29.68 1.10 -33.77
CA VAL A 32 -31.14 0.96 -33.84
C VAL A 32 -31.73 1.65 -32.61
N LEU A 33 -32.45 2.74 -32.85
CA LEU A 33 -33.18 3.48 -31.82
C LEU A 33 -34.62 2.96 -31.72
N ALA A 34 -35.10 2.79 -30.49
CA ALA A 34 -36.52 2.68 -30.15
C ALA A 34 -36.80 3.56 -28.91
N ALA A 35 -38.03 4.05 -28.78
CA ALA A 35 -38.41 5.03 -27.76
C ALA A 35 -38.25 4.50 -26.32
N GLY A 36 -38.08 5.33 -25.29
CA GLY A 36 -38.02 6.81 -25.29
C GLY A 36 -39.06 7.43 -24.34
N CYS A 37 -38.58 8.09 -23.29
CA CYS A 37 -39.40 8.96 -22.42
C CYS A 37 -38.50 10.06 -21.86
N TRP A 38 -38.98 11.31 -21.88
CA TRP A 38 -38.28 12.46 -21.30
C TRP A 38 -39.16 13.07 -20.20
N LEU A 39 -38.57 13.33 -19.03
CA LEU A 39 -39.02 14.39 -18.13
C LEU A 39 -37.83 15.34 -17.90
N ALA A 40 -38.04 16.63 -18.04
CA ALA A 40 -37.03 17.65 -17.80
C ALA A 40 -37.54 18.63 -16.73
N VAL A 41 -36.72 18.84 -15.69
CA VAL A 41 -36.88 19.90 -14.69
C VAL A 41 -35.49 20.51 -14.49
N THR A 42 -35.41 21.84 -14.41
CA THR A 42 -34.15 22.59 -14.57
C THR A 42 -33.76 23.42 -13.36
N ALA A 43 -32.43 23.58 -13.21
CA ALA A 43 -31.71 24.58 -12.42
C ALA A 43 -31.60 24.34 -10.89
N GLY A 44 -30.37 24.51 -10.39
CA GLY A 44 -30.00 24.38 -8.97
C GLY A 44 -28.53 24.02 -8.80
N GLN A 45 -27.62 25.00 -8.86
CA GLN A 45 -26.25 24.81 -8.35
C GLN A 45 -26.25 24.93 -6.83
N GLN A 46 -25.61 24.01 -6.11
CA GLN A 46 -24.55 24.36 -5.14
C GLN A 46 -23.82 23.13 -4.55
N HIS A 47 -22.53 23.36 -4.29
CA HIS A 47 -21.61 22.68 -3.36
C HIS A 47 -21.32 21.16 -3.40
N LEU A 48 -20.09 20.88 -2.97
CA LEU A 48 -19.41 19.60 -2.90
C LEU A 48 -19.80 18.85 -1.62
N GLU A 49 -20.13 17.56 -1.71
CA GLU A 49 -19.97 16.60 -0.61
C GLU A 49 -20.09 15.14 -1.12
N GLY A 50 -19.59 14.17 -0.34
CA GLY A 50 -19.87 12.74 -0.54
C GLY A 50 -19.05 12.00 -1.61
N ALA A 51 -17.82 11.60 -1.27
CA ALA A 51 -17.08 10.58 -2.03
C ALA A 51 -17.61 9.16 -1.72
N GLY A 52 -18.80 8.82 -2.25
CA GLY A 52 -19.45 7.52 -2.02
C GLY A 52 -19.46 6.63 -3.27
N CYS A 53 -19.18 5.33 -3.09
CA CYS A 53 -19.39 4.29 -4.11
C CYS A 53 -20.88 3.94 -4.27
N HIS A 54 -21.70 4.90 -4.73
CA HIS A 54 -23.11 4.67 -5.05
C HIS A 54 -23.32 4.65 -6.58
N GLY A 55 -23.71 3.49 -7.10
CA GLY A 55 -24.12 3.32 -8.51
C GLY A 55 -23.70 2.01 -9.17
N ASP A 56 -22.74 1.28 -8.59
CA ASP A 56 -22.23 0.02 -9.17
C ASP A 56 -23.03 -1.20 -8.64
N PRO A 57 -23.66 -2.01 -9.52
CA PRO A 57 -24.37 -3.23 -9.12
C PRO A 57 -23.48 -4.29 -8.45
N SER A 58 -22.16 -4.28 -8.67
CA SER A 58 -21.23 -5.22 -8.02
C SER A 58 -21.07 -4.98 -6.52
N CYS A 59 -21.44 -3.79 -6.01
CA CYS A 59 -21.42 -3.48 -4.58
C CYS A 59 -22.71 -3.90 -3.84
N ALA A 60 -23.69 -4.52 -4.53
CA ALA A 60 -24.96 -4.92 -3.94
C ALA A 60 -24.90 -6.32 -3.30
N ALA A 61 -24.51 -6.34 -2.01
CA ALA A 61 -24.57 -7.48 -1.08
C ALA A 61 -23.66 -8.69 -1.37
N GLY A 62 -22.54 -8.78 -0.64
CA GLY A 62 -21.94 -10.06 -0.23
C GLY A 62 -20.73 -10.57 -1.03
N ASP A 63 -20.27 -9.86 -2.07
CA ASP A 63 -19.04 -10.23 -2.77
C ASP A 63 -17.80 -9.48 -2.22
N GLU A 64 -17.17 -10.03 -1.18
CA GLU A 64 -15.89 -9.52 -0.66
C GLU A 64 -14.65 -10.05 -1.42
N THR A 65 -14.80 -10.71 -2.57
CA THR A 65 -13.66 -11.37 -3.26
C THR A 65 -12.72 -10.39 -3.99
N GLY A 66 -13.06 -9.09 -4.03
CA GLY A 66 -12.26 -8.04 -4.71
C GLY A 66 -11.34 -7.18 -3.82
N LEU A 67 -11.24 -7.42 -2.50
CA LEU A 67 -10.65 -6.45 -1.53
C LEU A 67 -9.21 -6.72 -1.06
N LEU A 68 -8.39 -7.48 -1.82
CA LEU A 68 -6.99 -7.81 -1.47
C LEU A 68 -5.96 -7.30 -2.48
N GLN A 69 -5.86 -5.97 -2.64
CA GLN A 69 -4.79 -5.29 -3.39
C GLN A 69 -4.36 -3.99 -2.66
N LYS A 70 -3.17 -3.46 -2.98
CA LYS A 70 -2.50 -2.26 -2.43
C LYS A 70 -1.96 -2.38 -1.00
N MET A 71 -0.95 -3.23 -0.77
CA MET A 71 -0.34 -3.34 0.57
C MET A 71 1.15 -3.73 0.63
N ALA A 72 2.02 -2.79 1.01
CA ALA A 72 3.47 -3.00 1.07
C ALA A 72 3.89 -4.06 2.11
N VAL A 73 5.02 -4.72 1.87
CA VAL A 73 5.69 -5.58 2.85
C VAL A 73 7.20 -5.33 2.88
N GLN A 74 7.75 -5.16 4.08
CA GLN A 74 9.18 -5.29 4.34
C GLN A 74 9.47 -6.70 4.88
N GLU A 75 10.19 -7.51 4.11
CA GLU A 75 10.79 -8.75 4.62
C GLU A 75 11.88 -8.42 5.63
N ARG A 76 11.56 -8.59 6.92
CA ARG A 76 12.57 -8.57 7.99
C ARG A 76 13.10 -9.99 8.13
N ALA A 77 14.08 -10.34 7.30
CA ALA A 77 14.80 -11.60 7.39
C ALA A 77 15.59 -11.65 8.71
N VAL A 78 14.96 -12.17 9.77
CA VAL A 78 15.63 -12.47 11.04
C VAL A 78 16.34 -13.80 10.88
N ALA A 79 17.57 -13.75 10.37
CA ALA A 79 18.50 -14.85 10.54
C ALA A 79 18.87 -14.93 12.03
N THR A 80 18.54 -16.05 12.67
CA THR A 80 19.18 -16.48 13.91
C THR A 80 20.25 -17.50 13.54
N ASP A 81 21.52 -17.17 13.73
CA ASP A 81 22.64 -18.00 13.30
C ASP A 81 22.76 -19.29 14.13
N GLY A 82 22.10 -20.35 13.67
CA GLY A 82 22.28 -21.71 14.16
C GLY A 82 23.59 -22.30 13.63
N ALA A 83 24.58 -22.46 14.49
CA ALA A 83 25.93 -22.89 14.12
C ALA A 83 26.08 -24.42 13.88
N ASP A 84 25.02 -25.12 13.48
CA ASP A 84 25.09 -26.49 12.94
C ASP A 84 24.40 -26.57 11.57
N GLY A 85 24.94 -27.43 10.69
CA GLY A 85 24.53 -27.51 9.29
C GLY A 85 23.28 -28.35 9.02
N THR A 86 22.44 -28.62 10.02
CA THR A 86 21.46 -29.73 9.99
C THR A 86 20.03 -29.37 10.40
N GLN A 87 19.56 -28.15 10.09
CA GLN A 87 18.11 -27.87 10.01
C GLN A 87 17.69 -27.20 8.70
N LYS A 88 16.91 -27.93 7.88
CA LYS A 88 16.12 -27.38 6.77
C LYS A 88 14.69 -27.09 7.24
N GLU A 89 14.54 -26.25 8.26
CA GLU A 89 13.21 -25.73 8.59
C GLU A 89 12.77 -24.75 7.49
N LYS A 90 11.95 -25.25 6.56
CA LYS A 90 11.07 -24.40 5.76
C LYS A 90 10.14 -23.67 6.72
N PHE A 91 10.39 -22.38 6.97
CA PHE A 91 9.45 -21.52 7.67
C PHE A 91 8.24 -21.24 6.75
N TRP A 92 7.27 -22.16 6.77
CA TRP A 92 6.01 -22.13 5.99
C TRP A 92 5.02 -21.03 6.44
N PHE A 93 5.50 -19.86 6.85
CA PHE A 93 4.67 -18.73 7.22
C PHE A 93 4.47 -17.81 6.04
N ALA A 94 3.22 -17.70 5.59
CA ALA A 94 2.82 -16.68 4.62
C ALA A 94 3.24 -15.29 5.14
N PRO A 95 3.91 -14.45 4.33
CA PRO A 95 4.36 -13.14 4.79
C PRO A 95 3.15 -12.29 5.23
N PRO A 96 3.21 -11.59 6.37
CA PRO A 96 2.15 -10.67 6.74
C PRO A 96 2.12 -9.50 5.77
N ALA A 97 0.92 -9.07 5.38
CA ALA A 97 0.71 -7.73 4.86
C ALA A 97 1.16 -6.75 5.97
N ARG A 98 2.21 -5.95 5.76
CA ARG A 98 2.92 -5.24 6.84
C ARG A 98 2.77 -3.73 6.73
N GLN A 99 1.99 -3.19 7.65
CA GLN A 99 1.89 -1.75 7.89
C GLN A 99 2.71 -1.34 9.11
N MET A 100 2.89 -0.04 9.31
CA MET A 100 3.61 0.52 10.45
C MET A 100 2.90 1.74 11.02
N VAL A 101 3.17 2.02 12.28
CA VAL A 101 2.98 3.35 12.89
C VAL A 101 4.39 3.86 13.18
N VAL A 102 4.84 4.85 12.40
CA VAL A 102 6.26 5.27 12.39
C VAL A 102 6.59 6.34 13.43
N GLU A 103 5.60 7.13 13.85
CA GLU A 103 5.72 8.18 14.86
C GLU A 103 4.39 8.34 15.60
N PHE A 104 4.45 8.92 16.81
CA PHE A 104 3.29 9.24 17.63
C PHE A 104 3.24 10.73 17.96
N ALA A 105 2.09 11.36 17.71
CA ALA A 105 1.73 12.64 18.27
C ALA A 105 1.06 12.46 19.64
N LYS A 106 1.08 13.52 20.46
CA LYS A 106 0.22 13.62 21.64
C LYS A 106 -1.24 13.65 21.17
N TYR A 107 -2.14 12.93 21.83
CA TYR A 107 -3.56 12.95 21.46
C TYR A 107 -4.14 14.37 21.63
N PHE A 108 -4.94 14.86 20.66
CA PHE A 108 -5.26 16.30 20.56
C PHE A 108 -5.92 16.90 21.82
N SER A 109 -6.72 16.12 22.55
CA SER A 109 -7.38 16.55 23.79
C SER A 109 -6.59 16.24 25.06
N TYR A 110 -5.40 15.63 24.97
CA TYR A 110 -4.62 15.21 26.13
C TYR A 110 -3.80 16.36 26.70
N THR A 111 -4.14 16.81 27.90
CA THR A 111 -3.47 17.91 28.61
C THR A 111 -2.28 17.44 29.47
N GLY A 112 -2.19 16.14 29.79
CA GLY A 112 -1.16 15.57 30.67
C GLY A 112 0.28 15.66 30.14
N HIS A 113 1.25 15.20 30.93
CA HIS A 113 2.68 15.41 30.68
C HIS A 113 3.36 14.30 29.88
N LEU A 114 2.71 13.15 29.68
CA LEU A 114 3.26 12.03 28.92
C LEU A 114 3.40 12.39 27.43
N LYS A 115 4.45 11.87 26.79
CA LYS A 115 4.78 12.08 25.38
C LYS A 115 5.32 10.78 24.80
N VAL A 116 4.43 9.96 24.26
CA VAL A 116 4.81 8.68 23.66
C VAL A 116 5.64 8.92 22.39
N SER A 117 6.67 8.10 22.18
CA SER A 117 7.47 8.01 20.96
C SER A 117 7.90 6.57 20.71
N GLY A 118 8.56 6.30 19.58
CA GLY A 118 8.85 4.95 19.11
C GLY A 118 7.94 4.56 17.95
N SER A 119 7.82 3.26 17.68
CA SER A 119 7.10 2.76 16.49
C SER A 119 6.44 1.41 16.71
N MET A 120 5.53 1.07 15.79
CA MET A 120 4.80 -0.20 15.76
C MET A 120 4.78 -0.83 14.37
N SER A 121 4.69 -2.15 14.32
CA SER A 121 4.27 -2.92 13.15
C SER A 121 2.82 -3.38 13.30
N VAL A 122 2.07 -3.38 12.19
CA VAL A 122 0.70 -3.90 12.11
C VAL A 122 0.68 -4.96 10.99
N ASP A 123 0.90 -6.21 11.41
CA ASP A 123 1.08 -7.37 10.52
C ASP A 123 -0.24 -8.14 10.38
N GLY A 124 -0.92 -7.96 9.24
CA GLY A 124 -2.25 -8.50 9.00
C GLY A 124 -2.27 -9.89 8.36
N THR A 125 -3.22 -10.72 8.80
CA THR A 125 -3.43 -12.11 8.35
C THR A 125 -4.91 -12.48 8.35
N GLY A 126 -5.31 -13.46 7.55
CA GLY A 126 -6.66 -14.05 7.57
C GLY A 126 -7.74 -13.26 6.84
N LEU A 127 -8.94 -13.84 6.77
CA LEU A 127 -10.13 -13.28 6.11
C LEU A 127 -11.40 -13.53 6.93
N LEU A 128 -12.42 -12.68 6.74
CA LEU A 128 -13.70 -12.77 7.45
C LEU A 128 -13.48 -12.92 8.97
N LYS A 129 -14.13 -13.89 9.62
CA LYS A 129 -14.00 -14.17 11.07
C LYS A 129 -12.59 -14.61 11.53
N SER A 130 -11.65 -14.82 10.62
CA SER A 130 -10.24 -15.09 10.93
C SER A 130 -9.30 -13.90 10.68
N ALA A 131 -9.81 -12.79 10.14
CA ALA A 131 -9.02 -11.61 9.84
C ALA A 131 -8.53 -10.95 11.15
N ALA A 132 -7.22 -10.75 11.23
CA ALA A 132 -6.53 -10.40 12.46
C ALA A 132 -5.28 -9.55 12.21
N GLN A 133 -5.06 -8.56 13.08
CA GLN A 133 -3.83 -7.78 13.15
C GLN A 133 -2.93 -8.36 14.24
N THR A 134 -1.68 -8.67 13.89
CA THR A 134 -0.61 -8.88 14.86
C THR A 134 0.10 -7.54 15.03
N ILE A 135 -0.22 -6.83 16.11
CA ILE A 135 0.43 -5.58 16.46
C ILE A 135 1.70 -5.88 17.27
N GLY A 136 2.80 -5.20 16.94
CA GLY A 136 4.05 -5.27 17.68
C GLY A 136 4.59 -3.87 17.93
N TRP A 137 5.10 -3.58 19.13
CA TRP A 137 5.43 -2.21 19.54
C TRP A 137 6.74 -2.12 20.31
N ASN A 138 7.45 -1.01 20.12
CA ASN A 138 8.57 -0.57 20.97
C ASN A 138 8.39 0.94 21.22
N LEU A 139 7.91 1.30 22.42
CA LEU A 139 7.44 2.64 22.76
C LEU A 139 8.11 3.20 24.01
N TYR A 140 8.43 4.49 23.97
CA TYR A 140 9.01 5.27 25.07
C TYR A 140 8.07 6.41 25.45
N GLY A 141 8.19 6.97 26.65
CA GLY A 141 7.31 8.05 27.15
C GLY A 141 5.88 7.62 27.47
N VAL A 142 5.64 6.31 27.65
CA VAL A 142 4.38 5.73 28.14
C VAL A 142 4.22 5.92 29.65
N ASP A 143 3.03 5.63 30.19
CA ASP A 143 2.72 5.82 31.61
C ASP A 143 3.51 4.83 32.50
N PRO A 144 4.32 5.29 33.48
CA PRO A 144 5.00 4.40 34.42
C PRO A 144 4.06 3.73 35.43
N ALA A 145 2.83 4.24 35.62
CA ALA A 145 1.81 3.56 36.44
C ALA A 145 1.25 2.31 35.75
N CYS A 146 1.48 2.13 34.44
CA CYS A 146 1.16 0.90 33.70
C CYS A 146 2.15 -0.26 33.95
N TRP A 147 2.98 -0.23 35.00
CA TRP A 147 3.77 -1.40 35.42
C TRP A 147 2.87 -2.63 35.69
N THR A 148 1.70 -2.39 36.27
CA THR A 148 0.60 -3.34 36.39
C THR A 148 -0.68 -2.67 35.93
N VAL A 149 -1.39 -3.25 34.97
CA VAL A 149 -2.67 -2.72 34.48
C VAL A 149 -3.70 -2.57 35.63
N PRO A 150 -4.25 -1.37 35.89
CA PRO A 150 -5.25 -1.17 36.93
C PRO A 150 -6.56 -1.93 36.68
N SER A 151 -6.95 -2.77 37.65
CA SER A 151 -8.19 -3.53 37.58
C SER A 151 -9.43 -2.63 37.62
N GLY A 152 -10.43 -2.94 36.80
CA GLY A 152 -11.71 -2.23 36.73
C GLY A 152 -11.68 -0.88 35.99
N VAL A 153 -10.51 -0.39 35.56
CA VAL A 153 -10.40 0.86 34.80
C VAL A 153 -10.48 0.56 33.30
N LYS A 154 -11.55 1.03 32.64
CA LYS A 154 -11.76 0.81 31.20
C LYS A 154 -10.62 1.43 30.38
N ASN A 155 -10.11 0.67 29.40
CA ASN A 155 -9.01 1.04 28.51
C ASN A 155 -7.66 1.35 29.19
N ALA A 156 -7.51 1.11 30.50
CA ALA A 156 -6.25 1.40 31.17
C ALA A 156 -5.09 0.65 30.52
N CYS A 157 -4.00 1.37 30.21
CA CYS A 157 -2.81 0.81 29.56
C CYS A 157 -3.11 0.12 28.21
N GLY A 158 -4.17 0.53 27.49
CA GLY A 158 -4.54 0.00 26.18
C GLY A 158 -3.65 0.46 25.02
N ILE A 159 -3.53 -0.39 23.99
CA ILE A 159 -3.00 -0.02 22.65
C ILE A 159 -3.96 -0.56 21.60
N HIS A 160 -4.73 0.33 20.96
CA HIS A 160 -5.93 -0.03 20.20
C HIS A 160 -5.98 0.64 18.82
N ILE A 161 -6.50 -0.08 17.81
CA ILE A 161 -6.88 0.54 16.54
C ILE A 161 -8.27 1.18 16.70
N HIS A 162 -8.41 2.40 16.18
CA HIS A 162 -9.58 3.25 16.36
C HIS A 162 -10.22 3.66 15.02
N LYS A 163 -11.51 4.02 15.03
CA LYS A 163 -12.27 4.30 13.79
C LYS A 163 -11.87 5.61 13.14
N GLY A 164 -11.49 6.63 13.92
CA GLY A 164 -11.01 7.88 13.36
C GLY A 164 -9.70 7.69 12.58
N GLN A 165 -9.55 8.46 11.51
CA GLN A 165 -8.39 8.43 10.59
C GLN A 165 -7.51 9.69 10.71
N SER A 166 -7.53 10.34 11.88
CA SER A 166 -6.85 11.62 12.12
C SER A 166 -6.48 11.77 13.59
N CYS A 167 -5.24 12.19 13.88
CA CYS A 167 -4.80 12.51 15.24
C CYS A 167 -5.19 13.93 15.71
N TYR A 168 -5.85 14.72 14.86
CA TYR A 168 -6.34 16.08 15.18
C TYR A 168 -7.79 16.13 15.67
N ALA A 169 -8.54 15.05 15.48
CA ALA A 169 -9.96 14.93 15.77
C ALA A 169 -10.23 13.72 16.67
N ASP A 170 -11.48 13.49 17.07
CA ASP A 170 -11.83 12.30 17.85
C ASP A 170 -11.50 11.02 17.05
N ALA A 171 -10.72 10.13 17.68
CA ALA A 171 -10.46 8.79 17.17
C ALA A 171 -11.70 7.86 17.28
N GLU A 172 -12.82 8.34 17.85
CA GLU A 172 -14.06 7.61 18.10
C GLU A 172 -13.82 6.37 18.99
N GLY A 173 -14.62 5.30 18.85
CA GLY A 173 -14.39 4.01 19.49
C GLY A 173 -13.31 3.17 18.82
N HIS A 174 -13.00 2.00 19.40
CA HIS A 174 -12.12 1.01 18.78
C HIS A 174 -12.71 0.51 17.45
N TYR A 175 -11.86 -0.04 16.60
CA TYR A 175 -12.23 -0.45 15.25
C TYR A 175 -12.10 -1.96 15.05
N TRP A 176 -13.25 -2.60 14.83
CA TRP A 176 -13.39 -4.01 14.49
C TRP A 176 -14.71 -4.22 13.74
N ASN A 177 -14.87 -5.37 13.09
CA ASN A 177 -16.10 -5.77 12.42
C ASN A 177 -17.04 -6.48 13.39
N SER A 178 -17.92 -5.73 14.04
CA SER A 178 -18.88 -6.24 15.05
C SER A 178 -19.88 -7.27 14.51
N THR A 179 -20.07 -7.37 13.18
CA THR A 179 -20.90 -8.39 12.54
C THR A 179 -20.19 -9.76 12.48
N LEU A 180 -18.85 -9.75 12.47
CA LEU A 180 -18.02 -10.96 12.39
C LEU A 180 -17.46 -11.37 13.75
N VAL A 181 -17.12 -10.39 14.60
CA VAL A 181 -16.58 -10.54 15.96
C VAL A 181 -17.47 -9.71 16.89
N PRO A 182 -18.48 -10.30 17.57
CA PRO A 182 -19.52 -9.53 18.27
C PRO A 182 -19.01 -8.69 19.45
N ASP A 183 -18.14 -9.27 20.28
CA ASP A 183 -17.51 -8.59 21.41
C ASP A 183 -16.33 -7.71 20.94
N ASP A 184 -15.98 -6.70 21.74
CA ASP A 184 -14.86 -5.78 21.47
C ASP A 184 -13.52 -6.50 21.68
N PRO A 185 -12.75 -6.82 20.61
CA PRO A 185 -11.53 -7.61 20.72
C PRO A 185 -10.36 -6.81 21.29
N TRP A 186 -10.50 -5.49 21.40
CA TRP A 186 -9.48 -4.59 21.96
C TRP A 186 -9.57 -4.47 23.48
N ALA A 187 -10.69 -4.85 24.09
CA ALA A 187 -10.95 -4.68 25.52
C ALA A 187 -9.93 -5.39 26.45
N THR A 188 -9.21 -6.39 25.95
CA THR A 188 -8.16 -7.13 26.68
C THR A 188 -6.73 -6.79 26.22
N VAL A 189 -6.57 -5.89 25.24
CA VAL A 189 -5.28 -5.57 24.63
C VAL A 189 -4.62 -4.43 25.40
N THR A 190 -3.60 -4.76 26.20
CA THR A 190 -2.92 -3.81 27.08
C THR A 190 -1.39 -4.02 27.09
N TYR A 191 -0.63 -2.99 27.45
CA TYR A 191 0.80 -3.08 27.71
C TYR A 191 1.10 -3.04 29.22
N ASN A 192 2.20 -3.69 29.61
CA ASN A 192 2.90 -3.37 30.86
C ASN A 192 4.08 -2.45 30.54
N SER A 193 4.37 -1.48 31.40
CA SER A 193 5.52 -0.58 31.26
C SER A 193 6.66 -0.90 32.23
N PHE A 194 7.88 -0.68 31.77
CA PHE A 194 9.13 -0.81 32.52
C PHE A 194 9.68 0.59 32.75
N GLY A 195 9.05 1.33 33.67
CA GLY A 195 9.21 2.78 33.78
C GLY A 195 8.54 3.47 32.58
N LEU A 196 9.25 4.34 31.87
CA LEU A 196 8.72 5.06 30.71
C LEU A 196 8.79 4.26 29.38
N TRP A 197 9.06 2.96 29.42
CA TRP A 197 9.29 2.12 28.23
C TRP A 197 8.36 0.91 28.18
N THR A 198 7.96 0.47 26.98
CA THR A 198 7.26 -0.82 26.79
C THR A 198 7.61 -1.45 25.44
N LEU A 199 7.71 -2.77 25.43
CA LEU A 199 7.96 -3.63 24.28
C LEU A 199 6.96 -4.78 24.35
N GLY A 200 6.31 -5.12 23.23
CA GLY A 200 5.33 -6.21 23.23
C GLY A 200 4.76 -6.56 21.86
N THR A 201 3.90 -7.57 21.86
CA THR A 201 3.16 -8.04 20.69
C THR A 201 1.80 -8.61 21.12
N ALA A 202 0.77 -8.40 20.31
CA ALA A 202 -0.56 -8.96 20.51
C ALA A 202 -1.20 -9.31 19.15
N LYS A 203 -1.80 -10.51 19.05
CA LYS A 203 -2.62 -10.88 17.89
C LYS A 203 -4.10 -10.71 18.23
N VAL A 204 -4.77 -9.84 17.49
CA VAL A 204 -6.15 -9.41 17.73
C VAL A 204 -7.01 -9.82 16.53
N ILE A 205 -8.02 -10.66 16.75
CA ILE A 205 -8.99 -11.02 15.70
C ILE A 205 -10.04 -9.92 15.66
N THR A 206 -10.01 -9.11 14.60
CA THR A 206 -10.88 -7.94 14.44
C THR A 206 -12.01 -8.18 13.44
N GLY A 207 -11.89 -9.19 12.58
CA GLY A 207 -12.77 -9.33 11.41
C GLY A 207 -12.52 -8.27 10.34
N LEU A 208 -11.38 -7.57 10.39
CA LEU A 208 -10.94 -6.57 9.41
C LEU A 208 -9.65 -7.02 8.71
N THR A 209 -9.59 -6.90 7.39
CA THR A 209 -8.35 -7.08 6.62
C THR A 209 -7.35 -5.95 6.92
N ASN A 210 -6.08 -6.14 6.57
CA ASN A 210 -5.12 -5.05 6.78
C ASN A 210 -5.42 -3.84 5.88
N TYR A 211 -6.05 -4.03 4.71
CA TYR A 211 -6.55 -2.92 3.89
C TYR A 211 -7.61 -2.09 4.61
N GLN A 212 -8.52 -2.72 5.36
CA GLN A 212 -9.56 -2.02 6.10
C GLN A 212 -9.01 -1.17 7.25
N VAL A 213 -7.93 -1.58 7.94
CA VAL A 213 -7.29 -0.78 9.00
C VAL A 213 -6.22 0.20 8.51
N LEU A 214 -5.95 0.28 7.20
CA LEU A 214 -5.03 1.27 6.66
C LEU A 214 -5.56 2.69 6.87
N ASN A 215 -4.70 3.65 7.18
CA ASN A 215 -5.04 5.05 7.47
C ASN A 215 -5.85 5.26 8.78
N HIS A 216 -6.19 4.20 9.52
CA HIS A 216 -6.81 4.32 10.83
C HIS A 216 -5.81 4.73 11.92
N THR A 217 -6.33 5.26 13.02
CA THR A 217 -5.53 5.68 14.18
C THR A 217 -5.15 4.50 15.07
N MET A 218 -3.91 4.50 15.55
CA MET A 218 -3.42 3.67 16.64
C MET A 218 -3.30 4.55 17.88
N ILE A 219 -4.06 4.21 18.93
CA ILE A 219 -4.16 5.00 20.16
C ILE A 219 -3.47 4.28 21.31
N VAL A 220 -2.69 5.02 22.09
CA VAL A 220 -2.09 4.55 23.35
C VAL A 220 -2.83 5.22 24.51
N HIS A 221 -3.19 4.43 25.53
CA HIS A 221 -3.84 4.89 26.75
C HIS A 221 -2.89 4.88 27.97
N ASP A 222 -3.17 5.72 28.96
CA ASP A 222 -2.52 5.68 30.29
C ASP A 222 -3.28 4.78 31.29
N SER A 223 -2.79 4.70 32.52
CA SER A 223 -3.38 3.93 33.63
C SER A 223 -4.78 4.39 34.05
N THR A 224 -5.19 5.60 33.69
CA THR A 224 -6.55 6.11 33.92
C THR A 224 -7.52 5.77 32.79
N GLY A 225 -7.02 5.17 31.70
CA GLY A 225 -7.77 4.95 30.48
C GLY A 225 -7.89 6.20 29.59
N ALA A 226 -7.18 7.30 29.90
CA ALA A 226 -7.15 8.47 29.03
C ALA A 226 -6.27 8.19 27.80
N ARG A 227 -6.67 8.72 26.64
CA ARG A 227 -5.90 8.62 25.39
C ARG A 227 -4.72 9.60 25.47
N ILE A 228 -3.49 9.10 25.43
CA ILE A 228 -2.29 9.94 25.62
C ILE A 228 -1.57 10.23 24.30
N ALA A 229 -1.61 9.30 23.35
CA ALA A 229 -0.94 9.44 22.07
C ALA A 229 -1.72 8.80 20.92
N CYS A 230 -1.40 9.26 19.71
CA CYS A 230 -1.99 8.82 18.45
C CYS A 230 -0.91 8.75 17.37
N GLY A 231 -0.91 7.67 16.60
CA GLY A 231 -0.22 7.59 15.31
C GLY A 231 -1.15 7.07 14.23
N ILE A 232 -0.80 7.27 12.96
CA ILE A 232 -1.56 6.75 11.81
C ILE A 232 -0.91 5.47 11.31
N ILE A 233 -1.73 4.49 10.95
CA ILE A 233 -1.26 3.23 10.38
C ILE A 233 -1.04 3.40 8.87
N ILE A 234 0.21 3.26 8.41
CA ILE A 234 0.67 3.59 7.06
C ILE A 234 1.40 2.42 6.37
N PRO A 235 1.56 2.42 5.03
CA PRO A 235 2.39 1.43 4.34
C PRO A 235 3.85 1.55 4.77
N ALA A 236 4.49 0.43 5.14
CA ALA A 236 5.84 0.41 5.70
C ALA A 236 6.92 1.05 4.81
N THR A 237 6.78 0.95 3.48
CA THR A 237 7.65 1.60 2.49
C THR A 237 6.88 1.71 1.18
N LEU A 238 7.01 2.83 0.48
CA LEU A 238 6.55 2.99 -0.91
C LEU A 238 7.78 3.08 -1.83
N GLN A 239 7.59 2.84 -3.12
CA GLN A 239 8.64 2.88 -4.12
C GLN A 239 8.14 3.47 -5.44
N VAL A 240 9.08 3.98 -6.22
CA VAL A 240 8.95 4.24 -7.65
C VAL A 240 9.74 3.15 -8.38
N PRO A 241 9.08 2.07 -8.86
CA PRO A 241 9.78 0.88 -9.37
C PRO A 241 10.39 1.07 -10.77
N ALA A 242 9.92 2.07 -11.51
CA ALA A 242 10.46 2.45 -12.81
C ALA A 242 10.15 3.91 -13.15
N MET A 243 10.94 4.46 -14.08
CA MET A 243 10.81 5.82 -14.61
C MET A 243 10.54 5.77 -16.12
N THR A 244 9.73 6.71 -16.61
CA THR A 244 9.43 6.93 -18.04
C THR A 244 9.69 8.40 -18.40
N PRO A 245 9.93 8.78 -19.68
CA PRO A 245 9.98 10.20 -20.06
C PRO A 245 8.68 10.94 -19.70
N TYR A 246 8.77 12.19 -19.25
CA TYR A 246 7.58 12.97 -18.92
C TYR A 246 6.71 13.18 -20.17
N PHE A 247 5.37 13.15 -20.06
CA PHE A 247 4.46 13.05 -21.22
C PHE A 247 4.65 14.13 -22.30
N SER A 248 5.16 15.31 -21.93
CA SER A 248 5.43 16.44 -22.83
C SER A 248 6.92 16.70 -23.07
N TYR A 249 7.82 15.78 -22.68
CA TYR A 249 9.26 15.93 -22.83
C TYR A 249 9.71 15.46 -24.22
N THR A 250 10.25 16.37 -25.01
CA THR A 250 10.71 16.14 -26.39
C THR A 250 12.24 16.07 -26.51
N GLY A 251 12.96 16.06 -25.39
CA GLY A 251 14.42 15.99 -25.36
C GLY A 251 14.97 14.55 -25.34
N ASN A 252 16.30 14.45 -25.29
CA ASN A 252 17.02 13.18 -25.46
C ASN A 252 17.42 12.47 -24.16
N LEU A 253 17.14 13.05 -22.98
CA LEU A 253 17.43 12.40 -21.70
C LEU A 253 16.51 11.19 -21.49
N LYS A 254 17.06 10.12 -20.91
CA LYS A 254 16.37 8.85 -20.66
C LYS A 254 16.66 8.41 -19.23
N VAL A 255 15.98 9.06 -18.29
CA VAL A 255 16.08 8.73 -16.87
C VAL A 255 15.52 7.32 -16.65
N SER A 256 16.31 6.46 -16.02
CA SER A 256 15.96 5.08 -15.68
C SER A 256 16.47 4.73 -14.29
N GLY A 257 15.83 3.77 -13.63
CA GLY A 257 16.08 3.44 -12.22
C GLY A 257 14.82 3.63 -11.40
N GLY A 258 14.97 3.94 -10.11
CA GLY A 258 13.84 4.03 -9.19
C GLY A 258 14.20 4.70 -7.86
N ALA A 259 13.22 4.76 -6.96
CA ALA A 259 13.36 5.38 -5.65
C ALA A 259 12.58 4.64 -4.55
N ASP A 260 13.12 4.64 -3.33
CA ASP A 260 12.42 4.31 -2.09
C ASP A 260 11.84 5.59 -1.46
N VAL A 261 10.64 5.46 -0.88
CA VAL A 261 9.88 6.53 -0.21
C VAL A 261 9.47 6.04 1.18
N TYR A 262 10.28 6.40 2.18
CA TYR A 262 10.05 6.04 3.58
C TYR A 262 9.27 7.16 4.27
N GLY A 263 8.08 6.84 4.80
CA GLY A 263 7.29 7.79 5.57
C GLY A 263 7.88 8.00 6.96
N PHE A 264 7.94 9.24 7.40
CA PHE A 264 8.25 9.61 8.80
C PHE A 264 7.25 10.67 9.27
N GLY A 265 7.23 10.94 10.57
CA GLY A 265 6.31 11.92 11.13
C GLY A 265 4.86 11.46 11.15
N VAL A 266 4.02 12.33 11.68
CA VAL A 266 2.55 12.24 11.63
C VAL A 266 2.02 13.67 11.75
N THR A 267 0.82 13.96 11.27
CA THR A 267 0.26 15.33 11.35
C THR A 267 1.16 16.37 10.67
N ASN A 268 1.45 17.50 11.31
CA ASN A 268 2.31 18.55 10.77
C ASN A 268 3.83 18.20 10.79
N THR A 269 4.24 17.05 11.32
CA THR A 269 5.62 16.52 11.15
C THR A 269 5.72 15.51 10.00
N ALA A 270 4.60 15.08 9.41
CA ALA A 270 4.56 14.05 8.38
C ALA A 270 5.41 14.43 7.15
N GLY A 271 6.17 13.46 6.65
CA GLY A 271 7.13 13.69 5.58
C GLY A 271 7.67 12.41 4.94
N GLN A 272 8.49 12.62 3.91
CA GLN A 272 9.10 11.55 3.11
C GLN A 272 10.62 11.65 3.23
N TYR A 273 11.26 10.58 3.67
CA TYR A 273 12.68 10.35 3.45
C TYR A 273 12.83 9.63 2.12
N LEU A 274 13.33 10.37 1.12
CA LEU A 274 13.51 9.91 -0.25
C LEU A 274 14.92 9.36 -0.43
N LYS A 275 15.02 8.22 -1.09
CA LYS A 275 16.29 7.63 -1.52
C LYS A 275 16.14 7.17 -2.97
N TRP A 276 16.94 7.69 -3.89
CA TRP A 276 16.85 7.32 -5.30
C TRP A 276 18.16 6.76 -5.85
N SER A 277 18.04 6.02 -6.95
CA SER A 277 19.15 5.63 -7.82
C SER A 277 18.69 5.75 -9.26
N PHE A 278 19.12 6.84 -9.91
CA PHE A 278 18.75 7.16 -11.30
C PHE A 278 19.98 7.17 -12.20
N THR A 279 19.80 6.80 -13.47
CA THR A 279 20.81 6.91 -14.54
C THR A 279 20.19 7.62 -15.75
N GLY A 280 20.98 8.38 -16.51
CA GLY A 280 20.47 9.12 -17.68
C GLY A 280 19.85 10.49 -17.36
N VAL A 281 20.17 11.04 -16.18
CA VAL A 281 19.84 12.40 -15.72
C VAL A 281 20.68 13.47 -16.45
N ASP A 282 20.35 14.76 -16.29
CA ASP A 282 21.01 15.86 -17.01
C ASP A 282 22.50 16.01 -16.60
N PRO A 283 23.47 15.87 -17.53
CA PRO A 283 24.90 16.10 -17.27
C PRO A 283 25.24 17.50 -16.73
N LYS A 284 24.39 18.50 -16.94
CA LYS A 284 24.60 19.87 -16.41
C LYS A 284 24.47 19.92 -14.88
N CYS A 285 23.67 19.03 -14.29
CA CYS A 285 23.51 18.89 -12.83
C CYS A 285 24.77 18.34 -12.12
N LYS A 286 25.90 18.19 -12.81
CA LYS A 286 27.18 17.73 -12.23
C LYS A 286 27.73 18.59 -11.10
N ASN A 287 27.33 19.86 -11.04
CA ASN A 287 27.69 20.80 -9.99
C ASN A 287 26.54 21.05 -8.98
N GLY A 288 25.47 20.24 -9.04
CA GLY A 288 24.20 20.48 -8.34
C GLY A 288 23.25 21.39 -9.12
N ALA A 289 22.17 21.82 -8.45
CA ALA A 289 21.19 22.75 -8.97
C ALA A 289 21.74 24.16 -9.26
N SER A 290 21.01 24.91 -10.09
CA SER A 290 21.14 26.36 -10.26
C SER A 290 20.02 27.12 -9.54
N ASN A 291 20.11 28.46 -9.54
CA ASN A 291 19.05 29.34 -9.01
C ASN A 291 17.75 29.32 -9.85
N THR A 292 17.67 28.56 -10.94
CA THR A 292 16.42 28.36 -11.69
C THR A 292 15.47 27.47 -10.89
N PRO A 293 14.18 27.82 -10.72
CA PRO A 293 13.22 26.98 -10.01
C PRO A 293 13.21 25.54 -10.54
N ASN A 294 13.23 24.58 -9.62
CA ASN A 294 13.25 23.14 -9.87
C ASN A 294 14.47 22.62 -10.66
N SER A 295 15.53 23.43 -10.82
CA SER A 295 16.80 22.99 -11.42
C SER A 295 17.30 21.73 -10.72
N CYS A 296 17.44 20.64 -11.47
CA CYS A 296 17.86 19.33 -10.94
C CYS A 296 16.95 18.79 -9.80
N GLY A 297 15.66 19.12 -9.77
CA GLY A 297 14.71 18.64 -8.76
C GLY A 297 14.35 17.14 -8.85
N VAL A 298 14.02 16.54 -7.70
CA VAL A 298 13.32 15.24 -7.59
C VAL A 298 12.14 15.40 -6.62
N HIS A 299 10.92 15.47 -7.14
CA HIS A 299 9.77 15.98 -6.37
C HIS A 299 8.56 15.05 -6.45
N ILE A 300 7.74 14.99 -5.39
CA ILE A 300 6.41 14.36 -5.46
C ILE A 300 5.39 15.38 -5.97
N HIS A 301 4.49 14.94 -6.84
CA HIS A 301 3.57 15.78 -7.61
C HIS A 301 2.10 15.35 -7.46
N GLN A 302 1.19 16.31 -7.62
CA GLN A 302 -0.24 16.10 -7.34
C GLN A 302 -0.94 15.18 -8.36
N GLY A 303 -0.36 14.97 -9.55
CA GLY A 303 -0.89 14.00 -10.52
C GLY A 303 -0.61 12.56 -10.12
N MET A 304 -1.45 11.63 -10.60
CA MET A 304 -1.39 10.19 -10.30
C MET A 304 -1.19 9.31 -11.55
N ASN A 305 -0.68 9.89 -12.64
CA ASN A 305 -0.34 9.17 -13.87
C ASN A 305 0.79 9.87 -14.63
N CYS A 306 1.57 9.12 -15.41
CA CYS A 306 2.66 9.65 -16.25
C CYS A 306 2.24 9.90 -17.71
N SER A 307 0.99 9.66 -18.08
CA SER A 307 0.45 9.89 -19.43
C SER A 307 -0.11 11.32 -19.62
N GLY A 308 -0.26 12.08 -18.55
CA GLY A 308 -0.73 13.46 -18.55
C GLY A 308 0.05 14.38 -17.62
N ASN A 309 -0.50 15.57 -17.36
CA ASN A 309 0.16 16.59 -16.55
C ASN A 309 0.18 16.21 -15.06
N ALA A 310 1.39 16.12 -14.49
CA ALA A 310 1.60 15.85 -13.07
C ALA A 310 1.20 17.00 -12.12
N LEU A 311 0.66 18.12 -12.63
CA LEU A 311 0.23 19.29 -11.86
C LEU A 311 1.40 19.90 -11.04
N GLY A 312 1.14 20.57 -9.91
CA GLY A 312 2.20 21.13 -9.05
C GLY A 312 2.89 20.08 -8.17
N HIS A 313 3.91 20.48 -7.40
CA HIS A 313 4.44 19.62 -6.33
C HIS A 313 3.37 19.40 -5.24
N TYR A 314 3.46 18.28 -4.53
CA TYR A 314 2.46 17.82 -3.57
C TYR A 314 2.95 18.02 -2.14
N TRP A 315 2.29 18.94 -1.42
CA TRP A 315 2.46 19.15 0.02
C TRP A 315 1.20 19.80 0.59
N ASN A 316 1.09 19.80 1.92
CA ASN A 316 0.00 20.41 2.66
C ASN A 316 0.14 21.93 2.67
N LYS A 317 -0.42 22.58 1.64
CA LYS A 317 -0.43 24.04 1.44
C LYS A 317 -1.28 24.81 2.48
N THR A 318 -2.06 24.09 3.30
CA THR A 318 -2.80 24.68 4.43
C THR A 318 -1.91 24.82 5.66
N THR A 319 -1.00 23.86 5.89
CA THR A 319 -0.01 23.92 6.97
C THR A 319 1.23 24.75 6.59
N PHE A 320 1.74 24.61 5.36
CA PHE A 320 3.03 25.18 4.96
C PHE A 320 2.87 26.31 3.93
N GLY A 321 3.24 27.53 4.35
CA GLY A 321 3.25 28.73 3.50
C GLY A 321 4.40 28.81 2.49
N THR A 322 5.34 27.85 2.51
CA THR A 322 6.47 27.75 1.57
C THR A 322 6.58 26.34 1.01
N ASP A 323 7.12 26.22 -0.20
CA ASP A 323 7.34 24.94 -0.88
C ASP A 323 8.49 24.14 -0.24
N PRO A 324 8.24 22.96 0.36
CA PRO A 324 9.30 22.15 0.97
C PRO A 324 10.16 21.42 -0.07
N TRP A 325 9.72 21.34 -1.33
CA TRP A 325 10.47 20.71 -2.42
C TRP A 325 11.52 21.63 -3.03
N ALA A 326 11.47 22.93 -2.77
CA ALA A 326 12.35 23.93 -3.37
C ALA A 326 13.85 23.71 -3.10
N THR A 327 14.20 23.00 -2.03
CA THR A 327 15.59 22.60 -1.70
C THR A 327 15.97 21.20 -2.17
N VAL A 328 15.00 20.36 -2.56
CA VAL A 328 15.19 18.94 -2.89
C VAL A 328 15.71 18.82 -4.33
N ASN A 329 17.01 18.57 -4.47
CA ASN A 329 17.69 18.55 -5.77
C ASN A 329 18.82 17.52 -5.81
N TYR A 330 19.17 17.05 -7.01
CA TYR A 330 20.20 16.05 -7.25
C TYR A 330 21.47 16.65 -7.86
N LYS A 331 22.61 16.07 -7.49
CA LYS A 331 23.88 16.22 -8.21
C LYS A 331 24.11 15.00 -9.10
N ALA A 332 24.58 15.23 -10.33
CA ALA A 332 24.79 14.18 -11.34
C ALA A 332 26.27 13.77 -11.44
N ASP A 333 26.61 12.57 -10.99
CA ASP A 333 27.98 12.05 -11.06
C ASP A 333 28.15 11.10 -12.26
N MET A 334 29.36 11.04 -12.84
CA MET A 334 29.63 10.16 -13.99
C MET A 334 29.95 8.75 -13.50
N SER A 335 29.13 7.77 -13.89
CA SER A 335 29.39 6.35 -13.58
C SER A 335 30.37 5.72 -14.58
N TRP A 336 30.94 4.58 -14.19
CA TRP A 336 31.99 3.88 -14.96
C TRP A 336 31.58 3.45 -16.38
N ASN A 337 30.28 3.31 -16.67
CA ASN A 337 29.76 3.01 -18.00
C ASN A 337 29.47 4.25 -18.87
N GLY A 338 29.88 5.45 -18.43
CA GLY A 338 29.70 6.72 -19.14
C GLY A 338 28.32 7.37 -18.98
N LYS A 339 27.35 6.71 -18.33
CA LYS A 339 26.08 7.35 -17.94
C LYS A 339 26.28 8.27 -16.73
N PHE A 340 25.60 9.42 -16.75
CA PHE A 340 25.39 10.21 -15.54
C PHE A 340 24.37 9.54 -14.64
N VAL A 341 24.66 9.52 -13.34
CA VAL A 341 23.85 8.88 -12.30
C VAL A 341 23.64 9.83 -11.13
N THR A 342 22.69 9.54 -10.26
CA THR A 342 22.57 10.22 -8.97
C THR A 342 21.99 9.30 -7.90
N VAL A 343 22.50 9.48 -6.67
CA VAL A 343 22.01 8.85 -5.45
C VAL A 343 21.98 9.95 -4.37
N SER A 344 20.81 10.18 -3.79
CA SER A 344 20.64 11.10 -2.65
C SER A 344 19.82 10.45 -1.54
N HIS A 345 19.77 11.14 -0.40
CA HIS A 345 19.03 10.76 0.81
C HIS A 345 18.46 12.05 1.44
N ASP A 346 17.24 12.43 1.06
CA ASP A 346 16.65 13.72 1.43
C ASP A 346 15.39 13.55 2.29
N ALA A 347 15.34 14.23 3.44
CA ALA A 347 14.17 14.25 4.33
C ALA A 347 13.33 15.50 4.09
N VAL A 348 12.07 15.31 3.69
CA VAL A 348 11.17 16.39 3.27
C VAL A 348 9.91 16.36 4.12
N VAL A 349 9.68 17.39 4.95
CA VAL A 349 8.42 17.54 5.71
C VAL A 349 7.38 18.14 4.77
N THR A 350 6.30 17.40 4.50
CA THR A 350 5.28 17.76 3.52
C THR A 350 3.90 17.93 4.15
N GLY A 351 3.70 17.47 5.39
CA GLY A 351 2.41 17.42 6.07
C GLY A 351 1.45 16.38 5.51
N PHE A 352 2.01 15.35 4.84
CA PHE A 352 1.28 14.21 4.29
C PHE A 352 1.99 12.89 4.65
N GLU A 353 1.23 11.94 5.19
CA GLU A 353 1.65 10.57 5.47
C GLU A 353 1.80 9.72 4.17
N ASN A 354 2.48 8.56 4.26
CA ASN A 354 2.61 7.65 3.11
C ASN A 354 1.26 7.17 2.54
N THR A 355 0.18 7.14 3.33
CA THR A 355 -1.17 6.84 2.81
C THR A 355 -1.64 7.86 1.78
N ILE A 356 -1.24 9.13 1.92
CA ILE A 356 -1.66 10.26 1.08
C ILE A 356 -0.80 10.35 -0.20
N VAL A 357 0.53 10.15 -0.10
CA VAL A 357 1.42 10.18 -1.29
C VAL A 357 1.42 8.89 -2.11
N ASN A 358 0.64 7.87 -1.72
CA ASN A 358 0.48 6.64 -2.48
C ASN A 358 -0.29 6.86 -3.80
N GLY A 359 0.20 6.32 -4.90
CA GLY A 359 -0.34 6.52 -6.25
C GLY A 359 0.06 7.84 -6.92
N HIS A 360 0.75 8.74 -6.21
CA HIS A 360 1.21 10.01 -6.76
C HIS A 360 2.45 9.88 -7.63
N THR A 361 2.67 10.89 -8.48
CA THR A 361 3.82 10.95 -9.40
C THR A 361 5.08 11.44 -8.69
N MET A 362 6.22 10.81 -8.96
CA MET A 362 7.54 11.38 -8.71
C MET A 362 8.10 11.91 -10.02
N ILE A 363 8.53 13.16 -10.05
CA ILE A 363 9.06 13.85 -11.23
C ILE A 363 10.53 14.18 -11.04
N VAL A 364 11.32 13.93 -12.08
CA VAL A 364 12.73 14.35 -12.16
C VAL A 364 12.84 15.50 -13.16
N HIS A 365 13.60 16.53 -12.79
CA HIS A 365 13.82 17.73 -13.59
C HIS A 365 15.24 17.80 -14.19
N ASP A 366 15.41 18.58 -15.26
CA ASP A 366 16.72 18.96 -15.81
C ASP A 366 17.30 20.23 -15.14
N TYR A 367 18.49 20.63 -15.55
CA TYR A 367 19.17 21.80 -15.01
C TYR A 367 18.44 23.13 -15.30
N SER A 368 17.57 23.19 -16.30
CA SER A 368 16.69 24.35 -16.54
C SER A 368 15.33 24.28 -15.83
N GLY A 369 15.13 23.27 -14.97
CA GLY A 369 13.86 23.04 -14.28
C GLY A 369 12.77 22.41 -15.16
N GLY A 370 13.11 21.97 -16.37
CA GLY A 370 12.19 21.24 -17.25
C GLY A 370 11.89 19.85 -16.70
N ARG A 371 10.64 19.40 -16.77
CA ARG A 371 10.23 18.05 -16.36
C ARG A 371 10.68 17.05 -17.40
N ILE A 372 11.58 16.13 -17.05
CA ILE A 372 12.17 15.19 -18.00
C ILE A 372 11.68 13.76 -17.82
N SER A 373 11.29 13.38 -16.60
CA SER A 373 10.86 12.02 -16.32
C SER A 373 9.81 11.94 -15.21
N CYS A 374 9.00 10.88 -15.26
CA CYS A 374 7.94 10.57 -14.32
C CYS A 374 8.01 9.09 -13.91
N GLY A 375 7.70 8.81 -12.66
CA GLY A 375 7.37 7.47 -12.16
C GLY A 375 6.19 7.55 -11.20
N ILE A 376 5.59 6.40 -10.87
CA ILE A 376 4.45 6.32 -9.94
C ILE A 376 4.92 5.73 -8.61
N ILE A 377 4.55 6.39 -7.51
CA ILE A 377 4.81 5.94 -6.14
C ILE A 377 3.75 4.90 -5.78
N ALA A 378 4.16 3.69 -5.40
CA ALA A 378 3.28 2.57 -5.10
C ALA A 378 3.89 1.65 -4.02
N PRO A 379 3.14 0.70 -3.43
CA PRO A 379 3.71 -0.39 -2.65
C PRO A 379 4.76 -1.19 -3.45
N HIS A 380 5.92 -1.47 -2.87
CA HIS A 380 6.97 -2.29 -3.51
C HIS A 380 6.48 -3.71 -3.84
N LYS A 381 5.87 -4.37 -2.84
CA LYS A 381 5.40 -5.75 -2.88
C LYS A 381 4.03 -5.82 -2.22
N GLU A 382 3.02 -6.22 -2.98
CA GLU A 382 1.69 -6.55 -2.46
C GLU A 382 1.61 -8.02 -2.06
N VAL A 383 0.75 -8.35 -1.09
CA VAL A 383 0.62 -9.73 -0.59
C VAL A 383 -0.85 -10.10 -0.32
N THR A 384 -1.27 -11.19 -0.96
CA THR A 384 -2.47 -11.97 -0.63
C THR A 384 -2.03 -13.17 0.21
N ASN A 385 -2.25 -13.14 1.53
CA ASN A 385 -1.80 -14.18 2.47
C ASN A 385 -2.95 -14.98 3.12
N ALA A 386 -4.16 -14.87 2.57
CA ALA A 386 -5.34 -15.56 3.03
C ALA A 386 -6.29 -15.81 1.85
N PHE A 387 -6.93 -16.98 1.86
CA PHE A 387 -7.86 -17.43 0.83
C PHE A 387 -9.10 -18.03 1.50
N VAL A 388 -10.23 -17.98 0.80
CA VAL A 388 -11.48 -18.65 1.15
C VAL A 388 -12.06 -19.27 -0.12
N LYS A 389 -12.93 -20.28 -0.01
CA LYS A 389 -13.65 -20.83 -1.17
C LYS A 389 -14.48 -19.71 -1.83
N TYR A 390 -14.30 -19.51 -3.13
CA TYR A 390 -15.05 -18.52 -3.91
C TYR A 390 -16.57 -18.78 -3.81
N PHE A 391 -17.40 -17.74 -3.77
CA PHE A 391 -18.78 -17.86 -3.28
C PHE A 391 -19.69 -18.80 -4.10
N THR A 392 -19.39 -19.04 -5.38
CA THR A 392 -20.07 -20.02 -6.24
C THR A 392 -19.46 -21.42 -6.20
N TYR A 393 -18.25 -21.60 -5.67
CA TYR A 393 -17.56 -22.88 -5.66
C TYR A 393 -18.20 -23.87 -4.69
N ARG A 394 -18.33 -25.14 -5.10
CA ARG A 394 -19.01 -26.21 -4.33
C ARG A 394 -18.18 -27.49 -4.20
N GLY A 395 -16.94 -27.50 -4.71
CA GLY A 395 -16.05 -28.65 -4.61
C GLY A 395 -15.19 -28.65 -3.35
N GLU A 396 -14.37 -29.69 -3.20
CA GLU A 396 -13.60 -29.92 -1.98
C GLU A 396 -12.31 -29.09 -1.87
N LEU A 397 -11.74 -28.61 -2.98
CA LEU A 397 -10.49 -27.84 -2.97
C LEU A 397 -10.52 -26.68 -1.97
N ASN A 398 -9.44 -26.54 -1.22
CA ASN A 398 -9.32 -25.61 -0.10
C ASN A 398 -7.98 -24.87 -0.21
N VAL A 399 -7.92 -23.95 -1.18
CA VAL A 399 -6.71 -23.17 -1.49
C VAL A 399 -6.24 -22.40 -0.26
N SER A 400 -4.95 -22.48 0.01
CA SER A 400 -4.27 -21.84 1.14
C SER A 400 -2.82 -21.54 0.75
N GLY A 401 -2.12 -20.73 1.56
CA GLY A 401 -0.79 -20.23 1.24
C GLY A 401 -0.83 -18.73 0.91
N TYR A 402 0.03 -18.28 -0.02
CA TYR A 402 0.12 -16.86 -0.39
C TYR A 402 0.50 -16.61 -1.85
N ILE A 403 0.13 -15.43 -2.33
CA ILE A 403 0.65 -14.80 -3.55
C ILE A 403 1.29 -13.47 -3.14
N THR A 404 2.48 -13.17 -3.66
CA THR A 404 3.08 -11.84 -3.62
C THR A 404 3.17 -11.26 -5.02
N VAL A 405 2.89 -9.97 -5.17
CA VAL A 405 2.91 -9.25 -6.45
C VAL A 405 3.92 -8.10 -6.37
N THR A 406 4.83 -7.97 -7.33
CA THR A 406 5.71 -6.79 -7.45
C THR A 406 5.51 -6.12 -8.80
N GLY A 407 5.40 -4.79 -8.80
CA GLY A 407 5.27 -4.00 -10.03
C GLY A 407 6.61 -3.68 -10.67
N SER A 408 6.64 -3.60 -12.00
CA SER A 408 7.80 -3.12 -12.77
C SER A 408 7.35 -2.38 -14.02
N GLY A 409 8.18 -1.47 -14.54
CA GLY A 409 7.84 -0.68 -15.73
C GLY A 409 6.74 0.36 -15.48
N VAL A 410 6.45 1.17 -16.49
CA VAL A 410 5.45 2.26 -16.44
C VAL A 410 4.75 2.36 -17.81
N LEU A 411 3.47 2.76 -17.81
CA LEU A 411 2.63 2.89 -19.00
C LEU A 411 2.61 1.57 -19.82
N GLY A 412 3.01 1.61 -21.10
CA GLY A 412 2.98 0.45 -22.00
C GLY A 412 3.99 -0.66 -21.68
N GLU A 413 4.93 -0.41 -20.77
CA GLU A 413 5.91 -1.39 -20.28
C GLU A 413 5.57 -1.90 -18.87
N ALA A 414 4.42 -1.52 -18.31
CA ALA A 414 4.00 -1.93 -16.97
C ALA A 414 3.66 -3.42 -16.91
N ALA A 415 4.30 -4.14 -15.98
CA ALA A 415 4.12 -5.57 -15.73
C ALA A 415 4.02 -5.87 -14.22
N GLN A 416 3.26 -6.91 -13.89
CA GLN A 416 3.12 -7.43 -12.53
C GLN A 416 3.77 -8.80 -12.44
N HIS A 417 4.73 -8.96 -11.53
CA HIS A 417 5.41 -10.23 -11.28
C HIS A 417 4.74 -10.93 -10.10
N LEU A 418 4.10 -12.07 -10.37
CA LEU A 418 3.46 -12.89 -9.34
C LEU A 418 4.40 -14.01 -8.93
N ALA A 419 4.62 -14.17 -7.63
CA ALA A 419 5.29 -15.31 -7.02
C ALA A 419 4.40 -15.87 -5.91
N TRP A 420 4.28 -17.19 -5.80
CA TRP A 420 3.30 -17.82 -4.92
C TRP A 420 3.80 -19.14 -4.31
N ASP A 421 3.27 -19.47 -3.14
CA ASP A 421 3.35 -20.81 -2.54
C ASP A 421 1.91 -21.17 -2.13
N LEU A 422 1.34 -22.20 -2.77
CA LEU A 422 -0.09 -22.53 -2.68
C LEU A 422 -0.29 -24.02 -2.46
N ALA A 423 -1.17 -24.35 -1.51
CA ALA A 423 -1.58 -25.71 -1.17
C ALA A 423 -3.11 -25.86 -1.26
N GLY A 424 -3.60 -27.07 -1.53
CA GLY A 424 -5.04 -27.31 -1.71
C GLY A 424 -5.61 -26.85 -3.05
N VAL A 425 -4.74 -26.68 -4.05
CA VAL A 425 -5.07 -26.45 -5.47
C VAL A 425 -5.45 -27.77 -6.18
N ASP A 426 -5.94 -27.68 -7.43
CA ASP A 426 -6.14 -28.83 -8.31
C ASP A 426 -4.77 -29.53 -8.59
N PRO A 427 -4.67 -30.87 -8.49
CA PRO A 427 -3.41 -31.62 -8.58
C PRO A 427 -2.86 -31.87 -9.99
#